data_AF-A0A427AGB0-F1
#
_entry.id   AF-A0A427AGB0-F1
#
_cell.length_a   1.000
_cell.length_b   1.000
_cell.length_c   1.000
_cell.angle_alpha   90.00
_cell.angle_beta   90.00
_cell.angle_gamma   90.00
#
_symmetry.space_group_name_H-M   'P 1'
#
loop_
_entity.id
_entity.type
_entity.pdbx_description
1 polymer ?
#
loop_
_entity_poly.entity_id
_entity_poly.type
_entity_poly.pdbx_seq_one_letter_code
_entity_poly.pdbx_strand_id
1 'polypeptide(L)' 'MDREARVLRYREKRKTRRFEKTIRYASRKAYAETRPRIKGRFAKKSDVEIEVDQMFSTAAVLANSRFGVVPSF' A
#
# COMPACT_ATOMS: atom_id res chain seq x y z
N MET A 1 38.41 20.22 17.75
CA MET A 1 38.29 18.86 17.18
C MET A 1 36.87 18.51 16.73
N ASP A 2 35.84 18.62 17.57
CA ASP A 2 34.49 18.14 17.19
C ASP A 2 33.74 18.92 16.12
N ARG A 3 34.09 20.20 15.89
CA ARG A 3 33.41 21.04 14.90
C ARG A 3 33.84 20.69 13.48
N GLU A 4 35.14 20.53 13.25
CA GLU A 4 35.70 20.24 11.94
C GLU A 4 35.24 18.87 11.43
N ALA A 5 35.28 17.84 12.27
CA ALA A 5 34.74 16.52 11.95
C ALA A 5 33.25 16.57 11.58
N ARG A 6 32.44 17.33 12.33
CA ARG A 6 31.01 17.52 12.02
C ARG A 6 30.79 18.26 10.70
N VAL A 7 31.60 19.28 10.40
CA VAL A 7 31.51 20.04 9.15
C VAL A 7 31.92 19.19 7.94
N LEU A 8 32.97 18.38 8.08
CA LEU A 8 33.38 17.43 7.04
C LEU A 8 32.26 16.42 6.73
N ARG A 9 31.71 15.77 7.76
CA ARG A 9 30.57 14.85 7.62
C ARG A 9 29.36 15.54 6.97
N TYR A 10 29.08 16.79 7.29
CA TYR A 10 28.01 17.56 6.65
C TYR A 10 28.25 17.75 5.14
N ARG A 11 29.48 18.15 4.75
CA ARG A 11 29.86 18.37 3.35
C ARG A 11 29.78 17.06 2.55
N GLU A 12 30.25 15.96 3.10
CA GLU A 12 30.14 14.62 2.50
C GLU A 12 28.67 14.23 2.31
N LYS A 13 27.85 14.32 3.37
CA LYS A 13 26.41 14.04 3.28
C LYS A 13 25.68 14.96 2.30
N ARG A 14 26.16 16.19 2.07
CA ARG A 14 25.58 17.13 1.10
C ARG A 14 25.78 16.65 -0.34
N LYS A 15 26.96 16.08 -0.66
CA LYS A 15 27.28 15.54 -1.99
C LYS A 15 26.40 14.33 -2.33
N THR A 16 26.05 13.52 -1.34
CA THR A 16 25.27 12.27 -1.52
C THR A 16 23.77 12.44 -1.27
N ARG A 17 23.24 13.67 -1.26
CA ARG A 17 21.79 13.88 -1.10
C ARG A 17 21.05 13.38 -2.33
N ARG A 18 19.99 12.60 -2.11
CA ARG A 18 19.07 12.16 -3.16
C ARG A 18 17.81 12.99 -3.09
N PHE A 19 17.49 13.68 -4.19
CA PHE A 19 16.30 14.54 -4.29
C PHE A 19 15.13 13.84 -4.99
N GLU A 20 15.41 12.73 -5.66
CA GLU A 20 14.39 11.89 -6.28
C GLU A 20 13.45 11.30 -5.22
N LYS A 21 12.19 11.12 -5.61
CA LYS A 21 11.17 10.52 -4.74
C LYS A 21 11.55 9.07 -4.42
N THR A 22 12.03 8.85 -3.21
CA THR A 22 12.37 7.51 -2.72
C THR A 22 11.18 6.90 -1.98
N ILE A 23 10.63 5.81 -2.50
CA ILE A 23 9.61 5.01 -1.81
C ILE A 23 10.34 3.96 -0.96
N ARG A 24 10.42 4.16 0.35
CA ARG A 24 11.10 3.22 1.26
C ARG A 24 10.26 2.00 1.63
N TYR A 25 8.95 2.17 1.76
CA TYR A 25 8.04 1.12 2.21
C TYR A 25 7.10 0.73 1.08
N ALA A 26 7.41 -0.35 0.39
CA ALA A 26 6.63 -0.84 -0.75
C ALA A 26 5.21 -1.24 -0.34
N SER A 27 5.04 -1.93 0.78
CA SER A 27 3.72 -2.34 1.29
C SER A 27 2.78 -1.15 1.53
N ARG A 28 3.28 -0.07 2.15
CA ARG A 28 2.48 1.15 2.38
C ARG A 28 2.10 1.85 1.08
N LYS A 29 2.96 1.80 0.05
CA LYS A 29 2.63 2.32 -1.29
C LYS A 29 1.49 1.52 -1.90
N ALA A 30 1.58 0.19 -1.90
CA ALA A 30 0.52 -0.68 -2.42
C ALA A 30 -0.84 -0.40 -1.74
N TYR A 31 -0.86 -0.28 -0.40
CA TYR A 31 -2.09 0.04 0.33
C TYR A 31 -2.64 1.44 0.01
N ALA A 32 -1.78 2.41 -0.28
CA ALA A 32 -2.20 3.77 -0.65
C ALA A 32 -2.73 3.87 -2.10
N GLU A 33 -2.31 2.95 -2.98
CA GLU A 33 -2.74 2.84 -4.37
C GLU A 33 -4.13 2.20 -4.48
N THR A 34 -4.45 1.23 -3.63
CA THR A 34 -5.75 0.52 -3.64
C THR A 34 -6.84 1.22 -2.82
N ARG A 35 -6.49 2.14 -1.93
CA ARG A 35 -7.45 2.81 -1.02
C ARG A 35 -8.32 3.83 -1.77
N PRO A 36 -9.66 3.88 -1.53
CA PRO A 36 -10.56 4.79 -2.25
C PRO A 36 -10.24 6.26 -1.98
N ARG A 37 -10.39 7.09 -3.03
CA ARG A 37 -10.13 8.52 -2.98
C ARG A 37 -11.27 9.34 -3.58
N ILE A 38 -11.61 10.45 -2.93
CA ILE A 38 -12.52 11.48 -3.44
C ILE A 38 -11.73 12.79 -3.52
N LYS A 39 -11.61 13.36 -4.73
CA LYS A 39 -10.81 14.58 -4.99
C LYS A 39 -9.38 14.51 -4.43
N GLY A 40 -8.73 13.35 -4.54
CA GLY A 40 -7.35 13.11 -4.08
C GLY A 40 -7.18 12.78 -2.59
N ARG A 41 -8.23 12.94 -1.77
CA ARG A 41 -8.23 12.60 -0.33
C ARG A 41 -8.70 11.17 -0.13
N PHE A 42 -8.15 10.47 0.85
CA PHE A 42 -8.66 9.15 1.21
C PHE A 42 -10.08 9.26 1.77
N ALA A 43 -10.97 8.41 1.27
CA ALA A 43 -12.30 8.22 1.84
C ALA A 43 -12.25 7.09 2.88
N LYS A 44 -13.13 7.17 3.88
CA LYS A 44 -13.53 5.97 4.62
C LYS A 44 -14.55 5.25 3.76
N LYS A 45 -14.44 3.93 3.68
CA LYS A 45 -15.54 3.14 3.14
C LYS A 45 -16.74 3.41 4.06
N SER A 46 -17.85 3.89 3.49
CA SER A 46 -19.11 3.93 4.23
C SER A 46 -19.54 2.50 4.53
N ASP A 47 -20.36 2.30 5.56
CA ASP A 47 -20.83 0.95 5.92
C ASP A 47 -21.51 0.25 4.73
N VAL A 48 -22.20 1.00 3.88
CA VAL A 48 -22.82 0.53 2.64
C VAL A 48 -21.79 0.03 1.61
N GLU A 49 -20.66 0.72 1.44
CA GLU A 49 -19.59 0.26 0.54
C GLU A 49 -18.90 -1.00 1.07
N ILE A 50 -18.84 -1.18 2.40
CA ILE A 50 -18.30 -2.37 3.04
C ILE A 50 -19.25 -3.56 2.84
N GLU A 51 -20.56 -3.37 3.03
CA GLU A 51 -21.58 -4.40 2.79
C GLU A 51 -21.59 -4.85 1.34
N VAL A 52 -21.50 -3.92 0.40
CA VAL A 52 -21.45 -4.22 -1.04
C VAL A 52 -20.18 -5.01 -1.41
N ASP A 53 -19.01 -4.61 -0.92
CA ASP A 53 -17.76 -5.38 -1.10
C ASP A 53 -17.85 -6.78 -0.47
N GLN A 54 -18.50 -6.92 0.69
CA GLN A 54 -18.74 -8.21 1.33
C GLN A 54 -19.70 -9.07 0.50
N MET A 55 -20.77 -8.51 -0.06
CA MET A 55 -21.71 -9.21 -0.94
C MET A 55 -21.05 -9.69 -2.23
N PHE A 56 -20.16 -8.88 -2.83
CA PHE A 56 -19.38 -9.30 -3.99
C PHE A 56 -18.35 -10.38 -3.63
N SER A 57 -17.76 -10.31 -2.45
CA SER A 57 -16.83 -11.32 -1.94
C SER A 57 -17.53 -12.66 -1.65
N THR A 58 -18.71 -12.64 -1.01
CA THR A 58 -19.51 -13.85 -0.76
C THR A 58 -20.08 -14.44 -2.04
N ALA A 59 -20.51 -13.63 -3.00
CA ALA A 59 -20.95 -14.09 -4.31
C ALA A 59 -19.80 -14.75 -5.10
N ALA A 60 -18.57 -14.20 -5.04
CA ALA A 60 -17.40 -14.83 -5.65
C ALA A 60 -17.03 -16.16 -4.98
N VAL A 61 -17.12 -16.25 -3.65
CA VAL A 61 -16.93 -17.52 -2.91
C VAL A 61 -18.00 -18.55 -3.29
N LEU A 62 -19.27 -18.16 -3.40
CA LEU A 62 -20.36 -19.05 -3.80
C LEU A 62 -20.30 -19.46 -5.28
N ALA A 63 -19.79 -18.59 -6.17
CA ALA A 63 -19.54 -18.94 -7.56
C ALA A 63 -18.40 -19.95 -7.69
N ASN A 64 -17.35 -19.82 -6.87
CA ASN A 64 -16.25 -20.77 -6.83
C ASN A 64 -16.62 -22.09 -6.14
N SER A 65 -17.58 -22.09 -5.21
CA SER A 65 -18.11 -23.31 -4.58
C SER A 65 -19.11 -24.07 -5.45
N ARG A 66 -19.55 -23.52 -6.59
CA ARG A 66 -20.46 -24.20 -7.53
C ARG A 66 -19.78 -25.23 -8.42
N PHE A 67 -18.45 -25.25 -8.48
CA PHE A 67 -17.69 -26.28 -9.17
C PHE A 67 -16.95 -27.14 -8.14
N GLY A 68 -17.71 -27.95 -7.41
CA GLY A 68 -17.18 -28.96 -6.50
C GLY A 68 -16.44 -30.04 -7.29
N VAL A 69 -15.12 -29.98 -7.28
CA VAL A 69 -14.25 -31.05 -7.78
C VAL A 69 -14.47 -32.28 -6.90
N VAL A 70 -15.09 -33.32 -7.45
CA VAL A 70 -15.16 -34.65 -6.85
C VAL A 70 -13.85 -35.36 -7.19
N PRO A 71 -12.99 -35.72 -6.22
CA PRO A 71 -11.82 -36.54 -6.50
C PRO A 71 -12.28 -37.98 -6.81
N SER A 72 -12.01 -38.47 -8.03
CA SER A 72 -12.09 -39.89 -8.35
C SER A 72 -10.78 -40.56 -7.91
N PHE A 73 -10.89 -41.48 -6.94
CA PHE A 73 -9.86 -42.49 -6.70
C PHE A 73 -9.80 -43.50 -7.84
#